data_AF-A0A7X1W677-F1
#
_entry.id   AF-A0A7X1W677-F1
#
_cell.length_a   1.000
_cell.length_b   1.000
_cell.length_c   1.000
_cell.angle_alpha   90.00
_cell.angle_beta   90.00
_cell.angle_gamma   90.00
#
_symmetry.space_group_name_H-M   'P 1'
#
loop_
_entity.id
_entity.type
_entity.pdbx_description
1 polymer ?
#
loop_
_entity_poly.entity_id
_entity_poly.type
_entity_poly.pdbx_seq_one_letter_code
_entity_poly.pdbx_strand_id
1 'polypeptide(L)'
;MTVNAGALSAGQKQNQSKDKPITEDYMNDIKMQAITLTKRDRNYSNLKGLDSSLKHSLRLEQNEYDEFEYNPNPPHPNIAIVDGVEQVLTRELAEQLLANFNDQLQTKMVETEASDEIATEKEKLRKLRSKLNKFINATEETEVKEYVVSVMEGEKPLVVEDYAALLNHHKISRVSQRIDLLENYTTKKKEIEQTAPSRAVSRTVNRIKEMILVIPEPNKVAISKEKTDLLQRSLHQFYQKHFPDNKILFSFSHLDESTNHVHAFLDLQNTKTGKYDFSAQEFDFAVPEFNT
;
A
#
# COMPACT_ATOMS: atom_id res chain seq x y z
N MET A 1 -63.20 39.87 32.15
CA MET A 1 -63.07 39.53 30.72
C MET A 1 -61.97 38.50 30.62
N THR A 2 -62.16 37.22 30.30
CA THR A 2 -63.27 36.47 29.72
C THR A 2 -63.12 35.01 30.19
N VAL A 3 -64.26 34.39 30.47
CA VAL A 3 -64.58 32.96 30.67
C VAL A 3 -64.03 32.07 29.53
N ASN A 4 -63.85 30.74 29.58
CA ASN A 4 -64.65 29.67 30.21
C ASN A 4 -63.90 28.32 30.15
N ALA A 5 -64.26 27.37 31.02
CA ALA A 5 -64.02 25.94 30.84
C ALA A 5 -65.26 25.26 30.20
N GLY A 6 -65.07 24.25 29.34
CA GLY A 6 -66.15 23.31 29.00
C GLY A 6 -66.06 22.58 27.66
N ALA A 7 -66.19 21.25 27.77
CA ALA A 7 -66.82 20.29 26.85
C ALA A 7 -65.96 19.46 25.86
N LEU A 8 -65.96 18.15 26.15
CA LEU A 8 -65.70 17.01 25.27
C LEU A 8 -66.69 16.93 24.09
N SER A 9 -66.24 16.48 22.93
CA SER A 9 -66.90 15.36 22.21
C SER A 9 -66.02 14.72 21.13
N ALA A 10 -66.33 13.46 20.88
CA ALA A 10 -65.68 12.41 20.10
C ALA A 10 -65.28 12.74 18.65
N GLY A 11 -64.22 12.04 18.19
CA GLY A 11 -63.92 11.89 16.77
C GLY A 11 -62.62 11.13 16.50
N GLN A 12 -62.59 9.82 16.73
CA GLN A 12 -61.57 8.94 16.15
C GLN A 12 -61.65 9.01 14.62
N LYS A 13 -60.58 9.41 13.95
CA LYS A 13 -60.17 8.82 12.66
C LYS A 13 -58.65 8.72 12.61
N GLN A 14 -58.18 7.48 12.67
CA GLN A 14 -56.89 7.08 12.13
C GLN A 14 -56.77 7.62 10.70
N ASN A 15 -55.62 8.19 10.36
CA ASN A 15 -55.21 8.24 8.95
C ASN A 15 -53.81 7.66 8.84
N GLN A 16 -53.81 6.49 8.22
CA GLN A 16 -52.67 5.71 7.77
C GLN A 16 -51.84 6.47 6.74
N SER A 17 -50.65 5.91 6.50
CA SER A 17 -49.54 6.39 5.69
C SER A 17 -49.89 7.08 4.36
N LYS A 18 -49.01 8.02 3.99
CA LYS A 18 -48.62 8.19 2.58
C LYS A 18 -47.10 8.20 2.52
N ASP A 19 -46.52 7.01 2.52
CA ASP A 19 -45.32 6.74 1.73
C ASP A 19 -45.64 7.16 0.30
N LYS A 20 -45.13 8.32 -0.12
CA LYS A 20 -45.12 8.66 -1.53
C LYS A 20 -44.12 7.71 -2.19
N PRO A 21 -44.50 6.95 -3.22
CA PRO A 21 -43.54 6.21 -4.00
C PRO A 21 -42.55 7.20 -4.58
N ILE A 22 -41.25 6.92 -4.40
CA ILE A 22 -40.19 7.64 -5.10
C ILE A 22 -40.39 7.32 -6.58
N THR A 23 -40.99 8.25 -7.32
CA THR A 23 -41.22 8.13 -8.75
C THR A 23 -39.89 8.26 -9.50
N GLU A 24 -39.72 7.52 -10.60
CA GLU A 24 -38.53 7.54 -11.46
C GLU A 24 -38.10 8.96 -11.89
N ASP A 25 -39.02 9.93 -11.92
CA ASP A 25 -38.71 11.35 -12.20
C ASP A 25 -37.83 12.04 -11.14
N TYR A 26 -37.75 11.52 -9.90
CA TYR A 26 -36.84 12.06 -8.87
C TYR A 26 -35.38 11.63 -9.04
N MET A 27 -35.11 10.60 -9.87
CA MET A 27 -33.76 10.13 -10.16
C MET A 27 -33.12 10.87 -11.35
N ASN A 28 -33.90 11.61 -12.14
CA ASN A 28 -33.43 12.24 -13.39
C ASN A 28 -32.68 13.58 -13.20
N ASP A 29 -32.60 14.13 -11.98
CA ASP A 29 -31.88 15.39 -11.70
C ASP A 29 -30.65 15.23 -10.80
N ILE A 30 -30.23 14.01 -10.47
CA ILE A 30 -28.90 13.80 -9.87
C ILE A 30 -27.88 13.92 -11.00
N LYS A 31 -27.36 15.14 -11.21
CA LYS A 31 -26.16 15.35 -12.02
C LYS A 31 -24.99 14.62 -11.35
N MET A 32 -24.81 13.36 -11.72
CA MET A 32 -23.65 12.57 -11.34
C MET A 32 -22.41 13.26 -11.90
N GLN A 33 -21.59 13.81 -11.00
CA GLN A 33 -20.29 14.33 -11.39
C GLN A 33 -19.30 13.17 -11.47
N ALA A 34 -18.76 12.93 -12.67
CA ALA A 34 -17.59 12.09 -12.79
C ALA A 34 -16.39 12.80 -12.16
N ILE A 35 -15.72 12.14 -11.22
CA ILE A 35 -14.50 12.65 -10.58
C ILE A 35 -13.35 11.68 -10.85
N THR A 36 -12.15 12.22 -11.07
CA THR A 36 -10.93 11.44 -11.12
C THR A 36 -10.34 11.35 -9.71
N LEU A 37 -9.80 10.20 -9.34
CA LEU A 37 -9.00 10.03 -8.11
C LEU A 37 -7.55 9.80 -8.49
N THR A 38 -6.63 10.36 -7.72
CA THR A 38 -5.20 10.08 -7.87
C THR A 38 -4.72 9.30 -6.65
N LYS A 39 -4.23 8.08 -6.89
CA LYS A 39 -3.50 7.30 -5.88
C LYS A 39 -2.00 7.47 -6.10
N ARG A 40 -1.26 7.75 -5.03
CA ARG A 40 0.20 7.80 -5.03
C ARG A 40 0.73 6.82 -3.99
N ASP A 41 1.74 6.08 -4.39
CA ASP A 41 2.47 5.15 -3.54
C ASP A 41 3.88 5.68 -3.32
N ARG A 42 4.25 5.88 -2.05
CA ARG A 42 5.59 6.34 -1.68
C ARG A 42 6.33 5.24 -0.94
N ASN A 43 7.43 4.83 -1.55
CA ASN A 43 8.46 4.00 -0.94
C ASN A 43 9.63 4.89 -0.56
N TYR A 44 10.10 4.79 0.68
CA TYR A 44 11.22 5.60 1.13
C TYR A 44 12.53 4.82 0.99
N SER A 45 13.50 5.45 0.33
CA SER A 45 14.86 4.92 0.18
C SER A 45 15.70 5.06 1.46
N ASN A 46 15.22 5.85 2.43
CA ASN A 46 15.85 6.07 3.73
C ASN A 46 14.82 6.49 4.78
N LEU A 47 15.19 6.37 6.07
CA LEU A 47 14.32 6.70 7.19
C LEU A 47 13.99 8.20 7.31
N LYS A 48 14.84 9.10 6.80
CA LYS A 48 14.60 10.55 6.88
C LYS A 48 13.39 10.98 6.05
N GLY A 49 13.23 10.40 4.86
CA GLY A 49 12.07 10.66 4.02
C GLY A 49 10.76 10.20 4.67
N LEU A 50 10.79 9.03 5.30
CA LEU A 50 9.66 8.49 6.04
C LEU A 50 9.31 9.38 7.25
N ASP A 51 10.31 9.74 8.06
CA ASP A 51 10.14 10.64 9.22
C ASP A 51 9.52 11.98 8.81
N SER A 52 10.05 12.61 7.74
CA SER A 52 9.51 13.88 7.23
C SER A 52 8.05 13.76 6.78
N SER A 53 7.70 12.72 6.00
CA SER A 53 6.31 12.54 5.54
C SER A 53 5.35 12.22 6.68
N LEU A 54 5.82 11.46 7.67
CA LEU A 54 5.05 11.15 8.86
C LEU A 54 4.80 12.41 9.70
N LYS A 55 5.83 13.21 9.97
CA LYS A 55 5.69 14.46 10.71
C LYS A 55 4.78 15.47 10.00
N HIS A 56 4.82 15.52 8.67
CA HIS A 56 3.85 16.29 7.88
C HIS A 56 2.41 15.78 8.10
N SER A 57 2.20 14.46 8.01
CA SER A 57 0.88 13.84 8.23
C SER A 57 0.36 14.01 9.67
N LEU A 58 1.28 14.13 10.62
CA LEU A 58 0.99 14.38 12.03
C LEU A 58 0.86 15.86 12.39
N ARG A 59 1.09 16.78 11.43
CA ARG A 59 1.11 18.24 11.67
C ARG A 59 2.13 18.67 12.72
N LEU A 60 3.28 18.01 12.78
CA LEU A 60 4.36 18.32 13.72
C LEU A 60 5.47 19.17 13.09
N GLU A 61 5.78 18.94 11.83
CA GLU A 61 6.71 19.74 11.02
C GLU A 61 6.05 19.99 9.66
N GLN A 62 6.10 21.24 9.19
CA GLN A 62 5.64 21.64 7.86
C GLN A 62 6.81 22.24 7.11
N ASN A 63 6.94 21.91 5.83
CA ASN A 63 7.93 22.54 4.98
C ASN A 63 7.38 23.88 4.47
N GLU A 64 8.24 24.84 4.11
CA GLU A 64 7.84 26.18 3.62
C GLU A 64 6.88 26.15 2.40
N TYR A 65 6.84 25.03 1.66
CA TYR A 65 5.92 24.84 0.53
C TYR A 65 4.51 24.40 0.94
N ASP A 66 4.34 23.82 2.13
CA ASP A 66 3.05 23.38 2.67
C ASP A 66 2.21 24.56 3.18
N GLU A 67 2.85 25.71 3.47
CA GLU A 67 2.19 26.92 3.98
C GLU A 67 1.17 27.52 3.00
N PHE A 68 1.33 27.31 1.69
CA PHE A 68 0.42 27.83 0.67
C PHE A 68 -0.88 27.02 0.54
N GLU A 69 -0.85 25.76 0.96
CA GLU A 69 -2.02 24.87 0.88
C GLU A 69 -2.82 24.85 2.19
N TYR A 70 -2.22 25.31 3.29
CA TYR A 70 -2.80 25.29 4.62
C TYR A 70 -3.87 26.38 4.82
N ASN A 71 -5.04 25.96 5.28
CA ASN A 71 -6.09 26.83 5.78
C ASN A 71 -5.95 26.96 7.31
N PRO A 72 -5.57 28.14 7.85
CA PRO A 72 -5.42 28.34 9.29
C PRO A 72 -6.72 28.26 10.08
N ASN A 73 -7.88 28.33 9.41
CA ASN A 73 -9.20 28.16 10.00
C ASN A 73 -9.97 27.06 9.25
N PRO A 74 -9.57 25.80 9.40
CA PRO A 74 -10.20 24.72 8.67
C PRO A 74 -11.64 24.51 9.18
N PRO A 75 -12.59 24.18 8.29
CA PRO A 75 -13.99 23.96 8.69
C PRO A 75 -14.17 22.69 9.54
N HIS A 76 -13.20 21.77 9.50
CA HIS A 76 -13.19 20.52 10.25
C HIS A 76 -11.79 20.22 10.79
N PRO A 77 -11.66 19.58 11.95
CA PRO A 77 -10.36 19.15 12.45
C PRO A 77 -9.82 17.97 11.63
N ASN A 78 -8.50 17.85 11.56
CA ASN A 78 -7.85 16.66 11.01
C ASN A 78 -8.13 15.44 11.88
N ILE A 79 -8.21 14.27 11.25
CA ILE A 79 -8.54 13.02 11.93
C ILE A 79 -7.40 12.03 11.77
N ALA A 80 -7.00 11.39 12.86
CA ALA A 80 -6.13 10.22 12.88
C ALA A 80 -6.98 8.96 13.08
N ILE A 81 -6.65 7.91 12.34
CA ILE A 81 -7.27 6.59 12.46
C ILE A 81 -6.19 5.59 12.80
N VAL A 82 -6.30 5.01 13.99
CA VAL A 82 -5.35 4.04 14.55
C VAL A 82 -6.14 2.83 14.98
N ASP A 83 -5.77 1.65 14.47
CA ASP A 83 -6.48 0.39 14.73
C ASP A 83 -8.01 0.49 14.48
N GLY A 84 -8.41 1.27 13.47
CA GLY A 84 -9.81 1.49 13.11
C GLY A 84 -10.58 2.49 13.97
N VAL A 85 -9.92 3.13 14.94
CA VAL A 85 -10.53 4.14 15.81
C VAL A 85 -10.21 5.54 15.30
N GLU A 86 -11.27 6.29 14.95
CA GLU A 86 -11.20 7.71 14.59
C GLU A 86 -10.96 8.59 15.83
N GLN A 87 -9.96 9.46 15.77
CA GLN A 87 -9.62 10.43 16.81
C GLN A 87 -9.26 11.77 16.18
N VAL A 88 -9.64 12.87 16.82
CA VAL A 88 -9.18 14.21 16.40
C VAL A 88 -7.67 14.28 16.58
N LEU A 89 -6.96 14.70 15.53
CA LEU A 89 -5.51 14.85 15.54
C LEU A 89 -5.13 16.11 16.34
N THR A 90 -4.96 15.94 17.65
CA THR A 90 -4.37 16.96 18.52
C THR A 90 -2.85 16.88 18.46
N ARG A 91 -2.16 17.96 18.86
CA ARG A 91 -0.69 17.95 18.95
C ARG A 91 -0.16 16.89 19.92
N GLU A 92 -0.82 16.72 21.07
CA GLU A 92 -0.44 15.69 22.06
C GLU A 92 -0.58 14.28 21.47
N LEU A 93 -1.70 14.00 20.79
CA LEU A 93 -1.89 12.72 20.11
C LEU A 93 -0.83 12.53 19.02
N ALA A 94 -0.55 13.59 18.24
CA ALA A 94 0.45 13.53 17.18
C ALA A 94 1.85 13.17 17.69
N GLU A 95 2.31 13.82 18.77
CA GLU A 95 3.60 13.54 19.41
C GLU A 95 3.65 12.10 19.97
N GLN A 96 2.55 11.63 20.57
CA GLN A 96 2.43 10.25 21.05
C GLN A 96 2.50 9.22 19.90
N LEU A 97 1.79 9.47 18.80
CA LEU A 97 1.80 8.58 17.64
C LEU A 97 3.18 8.52 16.99
N LEU A 98 3.89 9.66 16.89
CA LEU A 98 5.26 9.69 16.36
C LEU A 98 6.21 8.86 17.22
N ALA A 99 6.17 9.06 18.55
CA ALA A 99 7.02 8.32 19.47
C ALA A 99 6.76 6.81 19.40
N ASN A 100 5.49 6.41 19.48
CA ASN A 100 5.08 5.01 19.39
C ASN A 100 5.51 4.36 18.06
N PHE A 101 5.35 5.08 16.94
CA PHE A 101 5.79 4.58 15.64
C PHE A 101 7.30 4.40 15.56
N ASN A 102 8.06 5.39 16.03
CA ASN A 102 9.51 5.33 16.01
C ASN A 102 10.03 4.17 16.86
N ASP A 103 9.48 3.96 18.06
CA ASP A 103 9.82 2.83 18.91
C ASP A 103 9.50 1.49 18.22
N GLN A 104 8.29 1.34 17.67
CA GLN A 104 7.89 0.13 16.93
C GLN A 104 8.80 -0.13 15.72
N LEU A 105 9.16 0.91 14.97
CA LEU A 105 10.02 0.81 13.81
C LEU A 105 11.45 0.40 14.21
N GLN A 106 12.01 0.99 15.27
CA GLN A 106 13.33 0.61 15.77
C GLN A 106 13.35 -0.82 16.29
N THR A 107 12.36 -1.23 17.07
CA THR A 107 12.22 -2.63 17.52
C THR A 107 12.17 -3.59 16.34
N LYS A 108 11.31 -3.30 15.35
CA LYS A 108 11.22 -4.10 14.12
C LYS A 108 12.55 -4.14 13.37
N MET A 109 13.26 -3.01 13.26
CA MET A 109 14.56 -2.98 12.60
C MET A 109 15.56 -3.92 13.28
N VAL A 110 15.67 -3.87 14.60
CA VAL A 110 16.55 -4.75 15.38
C VAL A 110 16.16 -6.22 15.24
N GLU A 111 14.86 -6.53 15.34
CA GLU A 111 14.36 -7.91 15.27
C GLU A 111 14.50 -8.56 13.89
N THR A 112 14.53 -7.75 12.84
CA THR A 112 14.52 -8.21 11.44
C THR A 112 15.84 -7.95 10.73
N GLU A 113 16.81 -7.35 11.39
CA GLU A 113 18.12 -7.09 10.78
C GLU A 113 18.83 -8.41 10.46
N ALA A 114 19.18 -8.58 9.19
CA ALA A 114 20.07 -9.66 8.77
C ALA A 114 21.45 -9.44 9.40
N SER A 115 22.08 -10.52 9.90
CA SER A 115 23.49 -10.47 10.26
C SER A 115 24.34 -10.04 9.06
N ASP A 116 25.52 -9.45 9.32
CA ASP A 116 26.43 -9.01 8.25
C ASP A 116 26.78 -10.14 7.27
N GLU A 117 26.89 -11.37 7.78
CA GLU A 117 27.08 -12.58 6.98
C GLU A 117 25.90 -12.81 6.04
N ILE A 118 24.67 -12.86 6.56
CA ILE A 118 23.45 -13.05 5.75
C ILE A 118 23.28 -11.92 4.73
N ALA A 119 23.56 -10.68 5.13
CA ALA A 119 23.49 -9.52 4.23
C ALA A 119 24.48 -9.66 3.06
N THR A 120 25.71 -10.09 3.34
CA THR A 120 26.74 -10.35 2.33
C THR A 120 26.33 -11.46 1.37
N GLU A 121 25.78 -12.56 1.88
CA GLU A 121 25.32 -13.67 1.04
C GLU A 121 24.12 -13.28 0.17
N LYS A 122 23.15 -12.53 0.71
CA LYS A 122 22.02 -11.97 -0.06
C LYS A 122 22.49 -11.03 -1.17
N GLU A 123 23.53 -10.23 -0.94
CA GLU A 123 24.10 -9.36 -1.98
C GLU A 123 24.78 -10.16 -3.09
N LYS A 124 25.48 -11.26 -2.77
CA LYS A 124 26.02 -12.18 -3.78
C LYS A 124 24.90 -12.78 -4.63
N LEU A 125 23.82 -13.25 -4.00
CA LEU A 125 22.65 -13.76 -4.71
C LEU A 125 22.02 -12.70 -5.63
N ARG A 126 21.87 -11.46 -5.15
CA ARG A 126 21.35 -10.34 -5.95
C ARG A 126 22.19 -10.08 -7.20
N LYS A 127 23.52 -10.12 -7.07
CA LYS A 127 24.45 -9.97 -8.21
C LYS A 127 24.30 -11.12 -9.21
N LEU A 128 24.12 -12.35 -8.76
CA LEU A 128 23.85 -13.49 -9.64
C LEU A 128 22.51 -13.31 -10.38
N ARG A 129 21.43 -12.93 -9.67
CA ARG A 129 20.12 -12.62 -10.29
C ARG A 129 20.25 -11.53 -11.35
N SER A 130 20.97 -10.44 -11.07
CA SER A 130 21.18 -9.36 -12.03
C SER A 130 21.90 -9.84 -13.30
N LYS A 131 22.90 -10.73 -13.18
CA LYS A 131 23.57 -11.33 -14.33
C LYS A 131 22.64 -12.22 -15.14
N LEU A 132 21.79 -13.01 -14.48
CA LEU A 132 20.76 -13.84 -15.14
C LEU A 132 19.73 -12.98 -15.87
N ASN A 133 19.20 -11.93 -15.23
CA ASN A 133 18.25 -11.01 -15.87
C ASN A 133 18.87 -10.32 -17.09
N LYS A 134 20.15 -9.92 -17.03
CA LYS A 134 20.86 -9.40 -18.20
C LYS A 134 20.97 -10.42 -19.32
N PHE A 135 21.18 -11.70 -18.99
CA PHE A 135 21.20 -12.77 -19.98
C PHE A 135 19.82 -13.00 -20.60
N ILE A 136 18.77 -13.12 -19.78
CA ILE A 136 17.37 -13.26 -20.21
C ILE A 136 16.98 -12.12 -21.17
N ASN A 137 17.26 -10.87 -20.78
CA ASN A 137 16.90 -9.70 -21.59
C ASN A 137 17.69 -9.59 -22.90
N ALA A 138 18.87 -10.19 -22.98
CA ALA A 138 19.71 -10.19 -24.17
C ALA A 138 19.49 -11.42 -25.07
N THR A 139 18.73 -12.40 -24.61
CA THR A 139 18.37 -13.60 -25.37
C THR A 139 17.11 -13.28 -26.17
N GLU A 140 16.98 -13.77 -27.41
CA GLU A 140 15.75 -13.54 -28.18
C GLU A 140 14.76 -14.67 -27.92
N GLU A 141 15.28 -15.89 -27.83
CA GLU A 141 14.58 -17.16 -27.78
C GLU A 141 13.77 -17.33 -26.50
N THR A 142 12.44 -17.37 -26.66
CA THR A 142 11.47 -17.47 -25.56
C THR A 142 11.68 -18.71 -24.70
N GLU A 143 11.92 -19.88 -25.33
CA GLU A 143 12.13 -21.15 -24.62
C GLU A 143 13.32 -21.09 -23.65
N VAL A 144 14.40 -20.42 -24.03
CA VAL A 144 15.58 -20.23 -23.17
C VAL A 144 15.23 -19.33 -21.99
N LYS A 145 14.50 -18.22 -22.23
CA LYS A 145 14.06 -17.31 -21.16
C LYS A 145 13.17 -18.04 -20.16
N GLU A 146 12.14 -18.72 -20.64
CA GLU A 146 11.18 -19.46 -19.82
C GLU A 146 11.87 -20.57 -19.03
N TYR A 147 12.83 -21.28 -19.62
CA TYR A 147 13.62 -22.27 -18.91
C TYR A 147 14.39 -21.66 -17.73
N VAL A 148 15.10 -20.55 -17.97
CA VAL A 148 15.88 -19.89 -16.92
C VAL A 148 14.97 -19.34 -15.82
N VAL A 149 13.86 -18.68 -16.18
CA VAL A 149 12.90 -18.11 -15.22
C VAL A 149 12.27 -19.21 -14.37
N SER A 150 11.77 -20.29 -14.98
CA SER A 150 11.15 -21.40 -14.23
C SER A 150 12.12 -22.06 -13.23
N VAL A 151 13.39 -22.21 -13.61
CA VAL A 151 14.43 -22.70 -12.68
C VAL A 151 14.73 -21.68 -11.58
N MET A 152 14.82 -20.39 -11.91
CA MET A 152 15.08 -19.33 -10.94
C MET A 152 13.97 -19.21 -9.89
N GLU A 153 12.71 -19.30 -10.31
CA GLU A 153 11.54 -19.20 -9.44
C GLU A 153 11.26 -20.51 -8.69
N GLY A 154 11.90 -21.62 -9.10
CA GLY A 154 11.82 -22.91 -8.42
C GLY A 154 10.64 -23.77 -8.88
N GLU A 155 10.02 -23.43 -10.02
CA GLU A 155 8.93 -24.19 -10.64
C GLU A 155 9.43 -25.55 -11.15
N LYS A 156 10.71 -25.63 -11.52
CA LYS A 156 11.37 -26.89 -11.90
C LYS A 156 12.84 -26.90 -11.47
N PRO A 157 13.43 -28.09 -11.24
CA PRO A 157 14.85 -28.21 -10.96
C PRO A 157 15.70 -27.91 -12.20
N LEU A 158 16.94 -27.47 -11.98
CA LEU A 158 17.94 -27.41 -13.05
C LEU A 158 18.35 -28.84 -13.44
N VAL A 159 18.11 -29.21 -14.70
CA VAL A 159 18.72 -30.38 -15.35
C VAL A 159 19.80 -29.87 -16.29
N VAL A 160 21.06 -30.21 -16.03
CA VAL A 160 22.22 -29.62 -16.71
C VAL A 160 22.26 -30.05 -18.18
N GLU A 161 21.99 -31.32 -18.45
CA GLU A 161 22.00 -31.90 -19.80
C GLU A 161 20.93 -31.26 -20.68
N ASP A 162 19.70 -31.13 -20.17
CA ASP A 162 18.58 -30.52 -20.88
C ASP A 162 18.85 -29.05 -21.16
N TYR A 163 19.37 -28.32 -20.18
CA TYR A 163 19.70 -26.90 -20.35
C TYR A 163 20.84 -26.72 -21.36
N ALA A 164 21.87 -27.57 -21.31
CA ALA A 164 22.96 -27.56 -22.26
C ALA A 164 22.47 -27.86 -23.69
N ALA A 165 21.59 -28.84 -23.86
CA ALA A 165 20.98 -29.18 -25.14
C ALA A 165 20.16 -28.02 -25.70
N LEU A 166 19.34 -27.37 -24.85
CA LEU A 166 18.55 -26.20 -25.22
C LEU A 166 19.43 -25.03 -25.67
N LEU A 167 20.48 -24.71 -24.91
CA LEU A 167 21.42 -23.64 -25.26
C LEU A 167 22.17 -23.92 -26.56
N ASN A 168 22.58 -25.17 -26.80
CA ASN A 168 23.25 -25.56 -28.04
C ASN A 168 22.32 -25.54 -29.25
N HIS A 169 21.07 -25.98 -29.09
CA HIS A 169 20.05 -25.94 -30.14
C HIS A 169 19.86 -24.51 -30.66
N HIS A 170 19.77 -23.55 -29.74
CA HIS A 170 19.64 -22.12 -30.03
C HIS A 170 20.99 -21.41 -30.28
N LYS A 171 22.09 -22.16 -30.40
CA LYS A 171 23.45 -21.65 -30.68
C LYS A 171 23.92 -20.55 -29.71
N ILE A 172 23.49 -20.61 -28.45
CA ILE A 172 23.87 -19.65 -27.42
C ILE A 172 25.36 -19.82 -27.07
N SER A 173 26.10 -18.71 -27.09
CA SER A 173 27.52 -18.73 -26.78
C SER A 173 27.81 -18.94 -25.29
N ARG A 174 28.99 -19.51 -25.00
CA ARG A 174 29.53 -19.71 -23.64
C ARG A 174 28.63 -20.59 -22.74
N VAL A 175 28.11 -21.68 -23.30
CA VAL A 175 27.18 -22.62 -22.64
C VAL A 175 27.59 -22.98 -21.21
N SER A 176 28.83 -23.43 -20.97
CA SER A 176 29.30 -23.77 -19.62
C SER A 176 29.16 -22.61 -18.63
N GLN A 177 29.49 -21.37 -19.02
CA GLN A 177 29.35 -20.21 -18.14
C GLN A 177 27.87 -19.90 -17.82
N ARG A 178 26.94 -20.23 -18.73
CA ARG A 178 25.50 -20.04 -18.52
C ARG A 178 24.93 -21.08 -17.56
N ILE A 179 25.39 -22.32 -17.69
CA ILE A 179 25.08 -23.41 -16.75
C ILE A 179 25.59 -23.05 -15.37
N ASP A 180 26.90 -22.75 -15.25
CA ASP A 180 27.53 -22.39 -13.97
C ASP A 180 26.82 -21.20 -13.32
N LEU A 181 26.39 -20.20 -14.09
CA LEU A 181 25.69 -19.03 -13.54
C LEU A 181 24.33 -19.41 -12.94
N LEU A 182 23.55 -20.25 -13.64
CA LEU A 182 22.23 -20.67 -13.17
C LEU A 182 22.35 -21.62 -11.98
N GLU A 183 23.28 -22.57 -12.02
CA GLU A 183 23.57 -23.48 -10.92
C GLU A 183 24.04 -22.75 -9.66
N ASN A 184 24.99 -21.81 -9.80
CA ASN A 184 25.45 -20.99 -8.70
C ASN A 184 24.30 -20.18 -8.08
N TYR A 185 23.39 -19.66 -8.90
CA TYR A 185 22.21 -18.95 -8.39
C TYR A 185 21.29 -19.88 -7.61
N THR A 186 20.93 -21.04 -8.16
CA THR A 186 19.99 -21.98 -7.52
C THR A 186 20.56 -22.55 -6.22
N THR A 187 21.83 -22.94 -6.22
CA THR A 187 22.52 -23.42 -5.02
C THR A 187 22.55 -22.33 -3.96
N LYS A 188 22.92 -21.11 -4.36
CA LYS A 188 23.01 -19.98 -3.42
C LYS A 188 21.66 -19.57 -2.85
N LYS A 189 20.61 -19.59 -3.67
CA LYS A 189 19.23 -19.33 -3.25
C LYS A 189 18.82 -20.33 -2.16
N LYS A 190 19.05 -21.63 -2.41
CA LYS A 190 18.74 -22.70 -1.46
C LYS A 190 19.52 -22.60 -0.15
N GLU A 191 20.82 -22.30 -0.21
CA GLU A 191 21.65 -22.06 0.98
C GLU A 191 21.06 -20.94 1.85
N ILE A 192 20.73 -19.80 1.24
CA ILE A 192 20.19 -18.63 1.96
C ILE A 192 18.80 -18.94 2.53
N GLU A 193 17.95 -19.64 1.78
CA GLU A 193 16.62 -20.04 2.25
C GLU A 193 16.66 -21.01 3.44
N GLN A 194 17.72 -21.80 3.56
CA GLN A 194 17.93 -22.74 4.68
C GLN A 194 18.61 -22.11 5.90
N THR A 195 19.46 -21.10 5.70
CA THR A 195 20.33 -20.54 6.74
C THR A 195 19.85 -19.20 7.29
N ALA A 196 19.16 -18.40 6.47
CA ALA A 196 18.66 -17.11 6.89
C ALA A 196 17.29 -17.25 7.57
N PRO A 197 17.07 -16.60 8.73
CA PRO A 197 15.72 -16.44 9.27
C PRO A 197 14.81 -15.84 8.19
N SER A 198 13.59 -16.36 8.05
CA SER A 198 12.62 -15.89 7.06
C SER A 198 12.34 -14.38 7.15
N ARG A 199 12.45 -13.82 8.35
CA ARG A 199 12.27 -12.39 8.66
C ARG A 199 13.51 -11.51 8.45
N ALA A 200 14.69 -12.09 8.19
CA ALA A 200 15.95 -11.35 8.12
C ALA A 200 16.01 -10.51 6.84
N VAL A 201 16.15 -9.20 6.97
CA VAL A 201 16.22 -8.22 5.88
C VAL A 201 17.34 -7.21 6.14
N SER A 202 17.87 -6.61 5.07
CA SER A 202 18.88 -5.55 5.23
C SER A 202 18.30 -4.37 6.02
N ARG A 203 19.16 -3.63 6.74
CA ARG A 203 18.78 -2.35 7.38
C ARG A 203 18.12 -1.39 6.40
N THR A 204 18.51 -1.43 5.13
CA THR A 204 18.02 -0.55 4.06
C THR A 204 16.72 -1.00 3.40
N VAL A 205 16.17 -2.16 3.77
CA VAL A 205 14.87 -2.60 3.25
C VAL A 205 13.78 -1.67 3.73
N ASN A 206 12.95 -1.22 2.79
CA ASN A 206 11.77 -0.43 3.13
C ASN A 206 10.79 -1.30 3.92
N ARG A 207 10.39 -0.83 5.11
CA ARG A 207 9.47 -1.56 6.00
C ARG A 207 8.07 -0.98 5.97
N ILE A 208 7.91 0.25 5.49
CA ILE A 208 6.67 1.01 5.53
C ILE A 208 6.41 1.64 4.16
N LYS A 209 5.16 1.59 3.70
CA LYS A 209 4.74 2.29 2.50
C LYS A 209 3.69 3.33 2.87
N GLU A 210 3.88 4.56 2.38
CA GLU A 210 2.84 5.59 2.48
C GLU A 210 1.98 5.54 1.21
N MET A 211 0.68 5.63 1.41
CA MET A 211 -0.35 5.60 0.38
C MET A 211 -1.15 6.88 0.51
N ILE A 212 -1.21 7.65 -0.58
CA ILE A 212 -1.93 8.93 -0.61
C ILE A 212 -3.03 8.82 -1.64
N LEU A 213 -4.28 9.08 -1.23
CA LEU A 213 -5.43 9.11 -2.13
C LEU A 213 -6.03 10.52 -2.12
N VAL A 214 -6.15 11.13 -3.30
CA VAL A 214 -6.49 12.54 -3.47
C VAL A 214 -7.64 12.69 -4.47
N ILE A 215 -8.58 13.59 -4.18
CA ILE A 215 -9.44 14.21 -5.20
C ILE A 215 -8.72 15.46 -5.70
N PRO A 216 -8.06 15.43 -6.88
CA PRO A 216 -7.26 16.57 -7.34
C PRO A 216 -8.14 17.79 -7.64
N GLU A 217 -7.55 18.97 -7.46
CA GLU A 217 -8.20 20.29 -7.64
C GLU A 217 -9.00 20.44 -8.94
N PRO A 218 -8.56 19.93 -10.12
CA PRO A 218 -9.33 20.06 -11.36
C PRO A 218 -10.75 19.48 -11.33
N ASN A 219 -11.05 18.58 -10.38
CA ASN A 219 -12.41 18.10 -10.18
C ASN A 219 -13.35 19.18 -9.61
N LYS A 220 -12.83 20.30 -9.07
CA LYS A 220 -13.61 21.39 -8.46
C LYS A 220 -14.53 20.90 -7.34
N VAL A 221 -14.05 19.94 -6.57
CA VAL A 221 -14.79 19.31 -5.48
C VAL A 221 -14.38 19.98 -4.17
N ALA A 222 -15.32 20.68 -3.54
CA ALA A 222 -15.08 21.31 -2.24
C ALA A 222 -14.65 20.28 -1.17
N ILE A 223 -13.80 20.73 -0.26
CA ILE A 223 -13.32 19.95 0.87
C ILE A 223 -14.47 19.71 1.84
N SER A 224 -14.64 18.46 2.26
CA SER A 224 -15.71 18.06 3.16
C SER A 224 -15.36 16.75 3.85
N LYS A 225 -15.74 16.62 5.12
CA LYS A 225 -15.55 15.38 5.88
C LYS A 225 -16.10 14.16 5.12
N GLU A 226 -17.30 14.26 4.57
CA GLU A 226 -17.96 13.17 3.85
C GLU A 226 -17.10 12.57 2.72
N LYS A 227 -16.47 13.42 1.91
CA LYS A 227 -15.65 12.99 0.78
C LYS A 227 -14.30 12.46 1.24
N THR A 228 -13.67 13.11 2.22
CA THR A 228 -12.42 12.59 2.80
C THR A 228 -12.66 11.24 3.49
N ASP A 229 -13.77 11.06 4.20
CA ASP A 229 -14.18 9.77 4.79
C ASP A 229 -14.41 8.71 3.70
N LEU A 230 -14.97 9.09 2.54
CA LEU A 230 -15.11 8.19 1.40
C LEU A 230 -13.75 7.72 0.89
N LEU A 231 -12.78 8.63 0.71
CA LEU A 231 -11.42 8.28 0.32
C LEU A 231 -10.78 7.33 1.35
N GLN A 232 -10.95 7.66 2.63
CA GLN A 232 -10.42 6.88 3.75
C GLN A 232 -10.95 5.45 3.74
N ARG A 233 -12.29 5.28 3.69
CA ARG A 233 -12.93 3.96 3.62
C ARG A 233 -12.50 3.20 2.38
N SER A 234 -12.43 3.87 1.23
CA SER A 234 -12.03 3.24 -0.04
C SER A 234 -10.61 2.69 0.05
N LEU A 235 -9.68 3.47 0.60
CA LEU A 235 -8.29 3.06 0.78
C LEU A 235 -8.19 1.86 1.74
N HIS A 236 -8.83 1.94 2.91
CA HIS A 236 -8.83 0.84 3.89
C HIS A 236 -9.44 -0.44 3.32
N GLN A 237 -10.61 -0.35 2.68
CA GLN A 237 -11.30 -1.49 2.07
C GLN A 237 -10.46 -2.14 0.98
N PHE A 238 -9.80 -1.35 0.13
CA PHE A 238 -8.93 -1.87 -0.91
C PHE A 238 -7.80 -2.72 -0.30
N TYR A 239 -7.06 -2.17 0.66
CA TYR A 239 -5.93 -2.88 1.27
C TYR A 239 -6.35 -4.07 2.14
N GLN A 240 -7.45 -3.95 2.89
CA GLN A 240 -7.99 -5.08 3.66
C GLN A 240 -8.46 -6.23 2.76
N LYS A 241 -9.03 -5.92 1.59
CA LYS A 241 -9.51 -6.94 0.65
C LYS A 241 -8.37 -7.62 -0.11
N HIS A 242 -7.39 -6.85 -0.57
CA HIS A 242 -6.37 -7.34 -1.51
C HIS A 242 -5.06 -7.70 -0.83
N PHE A 243 -4.77 -7.13 0.35
CA PHE A 243 -3.55 -7.36 1.13
C PHE A 243 -3.88 -7.56 2.62
N PRO A 244 -4.74 -8.52 2.99
CA PRO A 244 -5.25 -8.69 4.35
C PRO A 244 -4.15 -9.01 5.38
N ASP A 245 -3.04 -9.58 4.94
CA ASP A 245 -1.90 -9.92 5.78
C ASP A 245 -0.93 -8.72 5.97
N ASN A 246 -1.25 -7.53 5.47
CA ASN A 246 -0.45 -6.31 5.65
C ASN A 246 -1.24 -5.27 6.43
N LYS A 247 -0.73 -4.87 7.60
CA LYS A 247 -1.45 -4.00 8.54
C LYS A 247 -1.29 -2.53 8.15
N ILE A 248 -2.39 -1.79 8.02
CA ILE A 248 -2.35 -0.32 8.07
C ILE A 248 -2.09 0.07 9.53
N LEU A 249 -0.94 0.71 9.77
CA LEU A 249 -0.53 1.12 11.13
C LEU A 249 -1.33 2.32 11.60
N PHE A 250 -1.46 3.31 10.71
CA PHE A 250 -2.23 4.53 10.94
C PHE A 250 -2.56 5.17 9.60
N SER A 251 -3.54 6.06 9.65
CA SER A 251 -3.96 6.84 8.51
C SER A 251 -4.57 8.16 8.96
N PHE A 252 -4.48 9.17 8.11
CA PHE A 252 -4.82 10.54 8.43
C PHE A 252 -5.75 11.11 7.36
N SER A 253 -6.76 11.85 7.81
CA SER A 253 -7.62 12.67 6.97
C SER A 253 -7.27 14.12 7.22
N HIS A 254 -6.72 14.77 6.20
CA HIS A 254 -6.41 16.19 6.22
C HIS A 254 -7.60 16.98 5.66
N LEU A 255 -8.09 17.91 6.46
CA LEU A 255 -9.28 18.73 6.18
C LEU A 255 -8.97 20.22 6.20
N ASP A 256 -7.69 20.54 6.32
CA ASP A 256 -7.07 21.85 6.45
C ASP A 256 -6.20 22.23 5.26
N GLU A 257 -6.23 21.48 4.16
CA GLU A 257 -5.44 21.77 2.96
C GLU A 257 -6.30 22.25 1.78
N SER A 258 -5.76 22.23 0.56
CA SER A 258 -6.39 22.70 -0.69
C SER A 258 -7.29 21.65 -1.35
N THR A 259 -7.12 20.36 -1.03
CA THR A 259 -7.83 19.24 -1.66
C THR A 259 -8.24 18.17 -0.65
N ASN A 260 -9.31 17.42 -0.94
CA ASN A 260 -9.67 16.25 -0.13
C ASN A 260 -8.61 15.16 -0.35
N HIS A 261 -7.92 14.74 0.70
CA HIS A 261 -6.97 13.64 0.61
C HIS A 261 -6.76 12.94 1.94
N VAL A 262 -6.20 11.74 1.83
CA VAL A 262 -5.85 10.90 2.97
C VAL A 262 -4.47 10.31 2.80
N HIS A 263 -3.79 10.11 3.92
CA HIS A 263 -2.52 9.38 4.01
C HIS A 263 -2.75 8.09 4.78
N ALA A 264 -2.15 6.98 4.37
CA ALA A 264 -2.11 5.76 5.16
C ALA A 264 -0.73 5.12 5.11
N PHE A 265 -0.30 4.56 6.22
CA PHE A 265 1.02 3.95 6.38
C PHE A 265 0.84 2.45 6.58
N LEU A 266 1.28 1.69 5.58
CA LEU A 266 1.16 0.24 5.53
C LEU A 266 2.46 -0.41 6.01
N ASP A 267 2.33 -1.37 6.93
CA ASP A 267 3.38 -2.29 7.29
C ASP A 267 3.63 -3.29 6.16
N LEU A 268 4.84 -3.28 5.61
CA LEU A 268 5.21 -4.16 4.50
C LEU A 268 5.53 -5.59 4.95
N GLN A 269 5.54 -5.84 6.26
CA GLN A 269 5.63 -7.19 6.79
C GLN A 269 4.30 -7.92 6.65
N ASN A 270 4.31 -9.06 5.98
CA ASN A 270 3.20 -9.99 5.97
C ASN A 270 3.03 -10.62 7.37
N THR A 271 1.88 -10.43 8.01
CA THR A 271 1.60 -10.88 9.38
C THR A 271 1.50 -12.39 9.50
N LYS A 272 1.21 -13.11 8.41
CA LYS A 272 1.10 -14.56 8.37
C LYS A 272 2.45 -15.25 8.21
N THR A 273 3.33 -14.69 7.38
CA THR A 273 4.64 -15.30 7.06
C THR A 273 5.81 -14.65 7.79
N GLY A 274 5.62 -13.43 8.31
CA GLY A 274 6.66 -12.59 8.91
C GLY A 274 7.64 -11.99 7.90
N LYS A 275 7.42 -12.18 6.59
CA LYS A 275 8.32 -11.74 5.52
C LYS A 275 7.98 -10.33 5.03
N TYR A 276 8.99 -9.63 4.50
CA TYR A 276 8.80 -8.36 3.78
C TYR A 276 8.73 -8.63 2.26
N ASP A 277 7.64 -9.26 1.83
CA ASP A 277 7.41 -9.69 0.45
C ASP A 277 6.31 -8.88 -0.27
N PHE A 278 5.90 -7.76 0.32
CA PHE A 278 4.80 -6.94 -0.22
C PHE A 278 4.98 -6.52 -1.68
N SER A 279 6.20 -6.20 -2.12
CA SER A 279 6.44 -5.84 -3.53
C SER A 279 6.18 -7.00 -4.50
N ALA A 280 6.36 -8.25 -4.07
CA ALA A 280 5.96 -9.41 -4.87
C ALA A 280 4.43 -9.56 -4.86
N GLN A 281 3.79 -9.37 -3.70
CA GLN A 281 2.32 -9.38 -3.61
C GLN A 281 1.68 -8.32 -4.53
N GLU A 282 2.21 -7.09 -4.58
CA GLU A 282 1.72 -6.04 -5.49
C GLU A 282 1.92 -6.39 -6.95
N PHE A 283 3.06 -7.00 -7.30
CA PHE A 283 3.32 -7.46 -8.66
C PHE A 283 2.33 -8.55 -9.07
N ASP A 284 2.14 -9.57 -8.23
CA ASP A 284 1.20 -10.67 -8.46
C ASP A 284 -0.25 -10.19 -8.54
N PHE A 285 -0.60 -9.14 -7.80
CA PHE A 285 -1.90 -8.48 -7.92
C PHE A 285 -2.07 -7.76 -9.26
N ALA A 286 -1.02 -7.12 -9.79
CA ALA A 286 -1.08 -6.35 -11.03
C ALA A 286 -0.97 -7.20 -12.31
N VAL A 287 -0.26 -8.33 -12.29
CA VAL A 287 0.00 -9.17 -13.49
C VAL A 287 -1.26 -9.73 -14.16
N PRO A 288 -2.30 -10.21 -13.44
CA PRO A 288 -3.53 -10.71 -14.07
C PRO A 288 -4.24 -9.66 -14.94
N GLU A 289 -4.04 -8.37 -14.68
CA GLU A 289 -4.68 -7.28 -15.44
C GLU A 289 -3.97 -6.95 -16.77
N PHE A 290 -2.80 -7.53 -17.06
CA PHE A 290 -2.06 -7.31 -18.31
C PHE A 290 -2.20 -8.43 -19.36
N ASN A 291 -2.88 -9.53 -19.00
CA ASN A 291 -3.08 -10.70 -19.87
C ASN A 291 -4.53 -10.86 -20.36
N THR A 292 -5.36 -9.81 -20.24
CA THR A 292 -6.71 -9.71 -20.84
C THR A 292 -6.78 -8.56 -21.81
#